data_AF-A0A351H993-F1
#
_entry.id   AF-A0A351H993-F1
#
_cell.length_a   1.000
_cell.length_b   1.000
_cell.length_c   1.000
_cell.angle_alpha   90.00
_cell.angle_beta   90.00
_cell.angle_gamma   90.00
#
_symmetry.space_group_name_H-M   'P 1'
#
loop_
_entity.id
_entity.type
_entity.pdbx_description
1 polymer ?
#
loop_
_entity_poly.entity_id
_entity_poly.type
_entity_poly.pdbx_seq_one_letter_code
_entity_poly.pdbx_strand_id
1 'polypeptide(L)' 'MKIFLDTANIDEIREGMKLGLVDGVTTNPTLVSRESVKFEQR' A
#
# COMPACT_ATOMS: atom_id res chain seq x y z
N MET A 1 2.19 -7.27 -18.63
CA MET A 1 3.13 -6.62 -17.68
C MET A 1 2.34 -6.28 -16.44
N LYS A 2 2.87 -6.52 -15.23
CA LYS A 2 2.19 -6.18 -13.98
C LYS A 2 2.92 -5.06 -13.26
N ILE A 3 2.19 -4.12 -12.66
CA ILE A 3 2.72 -3.01 -11.89
C ILE A 3 2.35 -3.21 -10.42
N PHE A 4 3.35 -3.17 -9.55
CA PHE A 4 3.17 -3.30 -8.10
C PHE A 4 3.62 -2.03 -7.40
N LEU A 5 2.83 -1.58 -6.43
CA LEU A 5 3.14 -0.42 -5.60
C LEU A 5 3.84 -0.87 -4.32
N ASP A 6 5.03 -0.32 -4.03
CA ASP A 6 5.77 -0.63 -2.81
C ASP A 6 5.45 0.38 -1.71
N THR A 7 4.33 0.16 -1.01
CA THR A 7 3.82 1.08 0.01
C THR A 7 3.02 0.35 1.08
N ALA A 8 2.88 0.98 2.24
CA ALA A 8 1.89 0.61 3.25
C ALA A 8 0.79 1.68 3.40
N ASN A 9 0.88 2.78 2.65
CA ASN A 9 -0.07 3.87 2.73
C ASN A 9 -1.37 3.52 2.00
N ILE A 10 -2.48 3.43 2.74
CA ILE A 10 -3.76 2.98 2.18
C ILE A 10 -4.31 3.97 1.14
N ASP A 11 -4.03 5.26 1.26
CA ASP A 11 -4.56 6.26 0.33
C ASP A 11 -3.85 6.20 -1.03
N GLU A 12 -2.53 6.01 -1.04
CA GLU A 12 -1.76 5.73 -2.28
C GLU A 12 -2.27 4.47 -2.99
N ILE A 13 -2.53 3.40 -2.23
CA ILE A 13 -3.05 2.14 -2.78
C ILE A 13 -4.42 2.39 -3.42
N ARG A 14 -5.31 3.11 -2.72
CA ARG A 14 -6.65 3.45 -3.24
C ARG A 14 -6.57 4.29 -4.51
N GLU A 15 -5.66 5.25 -4.56
CA GLU A 15 -5.49 6.10 -5.75
C GLU A 15 -4.95 5.29 -6.94
N GLY A 16 -3.90 4.49 -6.74
CA GLY A 16 -3.35 3.64 -7.79
C GLY A 16 -4.37 2.65 -8.37
N MET A 17 -5.21 2.07 -7.49
CA MET A 17 -6.31 1.18 -7.90
C MET A 17 -7.40 1.93 -8.67
N LYS A 18 -7.79 3.14 -8.22
CA LYS A 18 -8.80 3.98 -8.91
C LYS A 18 -8.35 4.39 -10.31
N LEU A 19 -7.06 4.66 -10.48
CA LEU A 19 -6.47 5.02 -11.77
C LEU A 19 -6.26 3.80 -12.69
N GLY A 20 -6.44 2.57 -12.18
CA GLY A 20 -6.20 1.34 -12.93
C GLY A 20 -4.73 1.09 -13.26
N LEU A 21 -3.81 1.63 -12.44
CA LEU A 21 -2.37 1.61 -12.69
C LEU A 21 -1.63 0.46 -12.02
N VAL A 22 -2.22 -0.16 -10.99
CA VAL A 22 -1.54 -1.15 -10.15
C VAL A 22 -2.32 -2.46 -10.09
N ASP A 23 -1.61 -3.57 -10.20
CA ASP A 23 -2.12 -4.93 -10.10
C ASP A 23 -2.05 -5.50 -8.68
N GLY A 24 -1.30 -4.82 -7.81
CA GLY A 24 -1.10 -5.25 -6.43
C GLY A 24 -0.11 -4.36 -5.68
N VAL A 25 0.18 -4.78 -4.46
CA VAL A 25 1.05 -4.07 -3.52
C VAL A 25 2.10 -5.00 -2.94
N THR A 26 3.32 -4.50 -2.78
CA THR A 26 4.35 -5.11 -1.93
C THR A 26 4.52 -4.25 -0.69
N THR A 27 4.81 -4.88 0.44
CA THR A 27 4.99 -4.17 1.70
C THR A 27 6.05 -4.85 2.55
N ASN A 28 6.54 -4.14 3.55
CA ASN A 28 7.50 -4.65 4.52
C ASN A 28 7.30 -3.93 5.87
N PRO A 29 7.82 -4.48 6.99
CA PRO A 29 7.64 -3.91 8.32
C PRO A 29 8.11 -2.45 8.45
N THR A 30 9.15 -2.05 7.73
CA THR A 30 9.67 -0.68 7.76
C THR A 30 8.66 0.30 7.17
N LEU A 31 8.06 -0.02 6.02
CA LEU A 31 7.00 0.80 5.42
C LEU A 31 5.80 0.89 6.36
N VAL A 32 5.36 -0.23 6.92
CA VAL A 32 4.23 -0.27 7.87
C VAL A 32 4.53 0.58 9.12
N SER A 33 5.75 0.56 9.65
CA SER A 33 6.12 1.35 10.83
C SER A 33 6.18 2.85 10.60
N ARG A 34 6.38 3.28 9.34
CA ARG A 34 6.38 4.69 8.94
C ARG A 34 4.96 5.22 8.79
N GLU A 35 4.03 4.36 8.39
CA GLU A 35 2.61 4.68 8.41
C GLU A 35 2.11 4.66 9.87
N SER A 36 1.46 5.74 10.30
CA SER A 36 0.96 5.89 11.68
C SER A 36 -0.29 5.06 11.95
N VAL A 37 -0.40 3.87 11.35
CA VAL A 37 -1.55 2.98 11.45
C VAL A 37 -1.20 1.87 12.42
N LYS A 38 -1.91 1.81 13.56
CA LYS A 38 -1.75 0.70 14.51
C LYS A 38 -2.16 -0.60 13.81
N PHE A 39 -1.22 -1.52 13.68
CA PHE A 39 -1.45 -2.86 13.11
C PHE A 39 -2.45 -3.68 13.94
N GLU A 40 -2.62 -3.34 15.22
CA GLU A 40 -3.56 -3.96 16.15
C GLU A 40 -4.84 -3.13 16.26
N GLN A 41 -5.81 -3.42 15.40
CA GLN A 41 -7.25 -3.22 15.62
C GLN A 41 -8.03 -3.70 14.38
N ARG A 42 -8.11 -5.02 14.19
CA ARG A 42 -9.17 -5.71 13.44
C ARG A 42 -9.08 -7.21 13.61
#